data_AF-A0A0F2PT95-F1
#
_entry.id   AF-A0A0F2PT95-F1
#
_cell.length_a   1.000
_cell.length_b   1.000
_cell.length_c   1.000
_cell.angle_alpha   90.00
_cell.angle_beta   90.00
_cell.angle_gamma   90.00
#
_symmetry.space_group_name_H-M   'P 1'
#
loop_
_entity.id
_entity.type
_entity.pdbx_description
1 polymer ?
#
loop_
_entity_poly.entity_id
_entity_poly.type
_entity_poly.pdbx_seq_one_letter_code
_entity_poly.pdbx_strand_id
1 'polypeptide(L)'
;MYAWPEIRAATDAVWAAIRSELSQRGIDAPARLDRSADPEPLWSDPDLVLSQTCGYPYANRLVGKVALVGTPAHAVTGASPGHYFSVLVARKNHPPGNLGDLADRRFAFNVAHSQSGFAAPVRLLAASGCASLPEP
;
A
#
# COMPACT_ATOMS: atom_id res chain seq x y z
N MET A 1 -7.14 -0.77 1.52
CA MET A 1 -6.08 -1.03 0.52
C MET A 1 -5.97 -2.54 0.29
N TYR A 2 -5.82 -3.00 -0.96
CA TYR A 2 -5.72 -4.43 -1.36
C TYR A 2 -6.84 -5.35 -0.81
N ALA A 3 -8.11 -5.09 -1.17
CA ALA A 3 -9.27 -5.88 -0.74
C ALA A 3 -9.49 -7.16 -1.59
N TRP A 4 -8.43 -7.95 -1.78
CA TRP A 4 -8.46 -9.17 -2.60
C TRP A 4 -9.44 -10.19 -2.01
N PRO A 5 -10.25 -10.89 -2.83
CA PRO A 5 -11.22 -11.88 -2.34
C PRO A 5 -10.64 -12.88 -1.34
N GLU A 6 -9.41 -13.33 -1.58
CA GLU A 6 -8.68 -14.35 -0.82
C GLU A 6 -8.40 -13.94 0.63
N ILE A 7 -8.31 -12.63 0.91
CA ILE A 7 -8.00 -12.13 2.25
C ILE A 7 -9.20 -11.46 2.93
N ARG A 8 -10.38 -11.42 2.30
CA ARG A 8 -11.55 -10.70 2.82
C ARG A 8 -11.94 -11.17 4.21
N ALA A 9 -12.05 -12.49 4.41
CA ALA A 9 -12.39 -13.07 5.71
C ALA A 9 -11.43 -12.60 6.83
N ALA A 10 -10.13 -12.56 6.55
CA ALA A 10 -9.14 -12.08 7.51
C ALA A 10 -9.29 -10.57 7.79
N THR A 11 -9.49 -9.75 6.74
CA THR A 11 -9.69 -8.30 6.91
C THR A 11 -11.02 -7.97 7.62
N ASP A 12 -12.08 -8.73 7.38
CA ASP A 12 -13.37 -8.60 8.08
C ASP A 12 -13.23 -8.95 9.56
N ALA A 13 -12.48 -10.01 9.89
CA ALA A 13 -12.21 -10.38 11.28
C ALA A 13 -11.44 -9.27 12.02
N VAL A 14 -10.42 -8.68 11.38
CA VAL A 14 -9.68 -7.54 11.94
C VAL A 14 -10.61 -6.35 12.16
N TRP A 15 -11.46 -6.00 11.19
CA TRP A 15 -12.42 -4.92 11.36
C TRP A 15 -13.43 -5.19 12.48
N ALA A 16 -13.96 -6.41 12.57
CA ALA A 16 -14.90 -6.79 13.62
C ALA A 16 -14.27 -6.62 15.02
N ALA A 17 -13.01 -6.99 15.18
CA ALA A 17 -12.26 -6.78 16.42
C ALA A 17 -12.08 -5.29 16.75
N ILE A 18 -11.63 -4.49 15.78
CA ILE A 18 -11.49 -3.03 15.94
C ILE A 18 -12.84 -2.39 16.31
N ARG A 19 -13.92 -2.76 15.60
CA ARG A 19 -15.26 -2.25 15.87
C ARG A 19 -15.74 -2.61 17.28
N SER A 20 -15.48 -3.82 17.76
CA SER A 20 -15.83 -4.22 19.13
C SER A 20 -15.13 -3.32 20.15
N GLU A 21 -13.85 -3.04 19.94
CA GLU A 21 -13.06 -2.15 20.79
C GLU A 21 -13.55 -0.69 20.73
N LEU A 22 -13.95 -0.19 19.55
CA LEU A 22 -14.54 1.14 19.41
C LEU A 22 -15.88 1.24 20.15
N SER A 23 -16.73 0.23 20.02
CA SER A 23 -18.04 0.17 20.67
C SER A 23 -17.94 0.17 22.19
N GLN A 24 -16.98 -0.57 22.77
CA GLN A 24 -16.71 -0.55 24.21
C GLN A 24 -16.31 0.84 24.73
N ARG A 25 -15.77 1.70 23.86
CA ARG A 25 -15.38 3.09 24.15
C ARG A 25 -16.48 4.10 23.80
N GLY A 26 -17.66 3.64 23.38
CA GLY A 26 -18.78 4.51 22.98
C GLY A 26 -18.57 5.23 21.65
N ILE A 27 -17.64 4.76 20.80
CA ILE A 27 -17.37 5.33 19.49
C ILE A 27 -18.20 4.55 18.45
N ASP A 28 -19.04 5.26 17.71
CA ASP A 28 -19.83 4.64 16.64
C ASP A 28 -18.94 4.28 15.44
N ALA A 29 -19.26 3.14 14.80
CA ALA A 29 -18.48 2.61 13.70
C ALA A 29 -19.33 1.72 12.77
N PRO A 30 -19.12 1.80 11.44
CA PRO A 30 -19.87 1.02 10.46
C PRO A 30 -19.88 -0.49 10.74
N ALA A 31 -21.01 -1.15 10.50
CA ALA A 31 -21.14 -2.58 10.72
C ALA A 31 -20.21 -3.43 9.83
N ARG A 32 -19.83 -2.92 8.66
CA ARG A 32 -19.01 -3.63 7.65
C ARG A 32 -18.04 -2.66 6.97
N LEU A 33 -16.94 -3.21 6.46
CA LEU A 33 -16.03 -2.47 5.60
C LEU A 33 -16.68 -2.16 4.25
N ASP A 34 -16.61 -0.90 3.82
CA ASP A 34 -16.87 -0.54 2.44
C ASP A 34 -15.70 -0.96 1.53
N ARG A 35 -16.02 -1.56 0.40
CA ARG A 35 -15.09 -2.05 -0.63
C ARG A 35 -15.49 -1.63 -2.04
N SER A 36 -16.56 -0.83 -2.18
CA SER A 36 -17.14 -0.41 -3.45
C SER A 36 -16.65 0.97 -3.90
N ALA A 37 -16.26 1.80 -2.95
CA ALA A 37 -15.79 3.16 -3.21
C ALA A 37 -14.30 3.20 -3.60
N ASP A 38 -13.96 4.22 -4.38
CA ASP A 38 -12.56 4.63 -4.56
C ASP A 38 -12.00 5.09 -3.20
N PRO A 39 -10.91 4.49 -2.70
CA PRO A 39 -10.33 4.88 -1.42
C PRO A 39 -9.73 6.29 -1.43
N GLU A 40 -9.32 6.83 -2.58
CA GLU A 40 -8.61 8.13 -2.62
C GLU A 40 -9.46 9.31 -2.11
N PRO A 41 -10.70 9.53 -2.58
CA PRO A 41 -11.57 10.56 -2.03
C PRO A 41 -11.90 10.33 -0.56
N LEU A 42 -12.10 9.06 -0.17
CA LEU A 42 -12.51 8.69 1.19
C LEU A 42 -11.46 9.00 2.25
N TRP A 43 -10.17 9.06 1.89
CA TRP A 43 -9.12 9.36 2.86
C TRP A 43 -9.24 10.74 3.51
N SER A 44 -9.94 11.69 2.87
CA SER A 44 -10.18 13.03 3.42
C SER A 44 -11.64 13.26 3.81
N ASP A 45 -12.46 12.20 3.82
CA ASP A 45 -13.85 12.29 4.23
C ASP A 45 -13.92 12.52 5.76
N PRO A 46 -14.65 13.56 6.23
CA PRO A 46 -14.78 13.83 7.67
C PRO A 46 -15.46 12.69 8.44
N ASP A 47 -16.27 11.86 7.78
CA ASP A 47 -16.96 10.72 8.39
C ASP A 47 -16.11 9.43 8.34
N LEU A 48 -14.87 9.50 7.85
CA LEU A 48 -13.98 8.36 7.81
C LEU A 48 -13.55 7.92 9.22
N VAL A 49 -13.99 6.73 9.62
CA VAL A 49 -13.54 6.10 10.89
C VAL A 49 -12.13 5.52 10.79
N LEU A 50 -11.88 4.70 9.78
CA LEU A 50 -10.58 4.06 9.57
C LEU A 50 -10.40 3.68 8.10
N SER A 51 -9.22 3.95 7.55
CA SER A 51 -8.80 3.44 6.25
C SER A 51 -7.35 3.00 6.29
N GLN A 52 -6.92 2.33 5.22
CA GLN A 52 -5.52 2.01 4.97
C GLN A 52 -5.09 2.66 3.66
N THR A 53 -3.94 3.31 3.70
CA THR A 53 -3.29 3.92 2.55
C THR A 53 -1.85 3.41 2.44
N CYS A 54 -1.24 3.62 1.28
CA CYS A 54 0.16 3.31 1.04
C CYS A 54 1.00 4.44 1.68
N GLY A 55 2.26 4.15 2.00
CA GLY A 55 3.16 5.17 2.53
C GLY A 55 3.35 6.36 1.59
N TYR A 56 3.25 6.15 0.28
CA TYR A 56 3.46 7.22 -0.71
C TYR A 56 2.33 8.27 -0.71
N PRO A 57 1.03 7.91 -0.83
CA PRO A 57 -0.04 8.91 -0.69
C PRO A 57 -0.10 9.53 0.69
N TYR A 58 0.19 8.77 1.75
CA TYR A 58 0.30 9.33 3.09
C TYR A 58 1.31 10.47 3.12
N ALA A 59 2.57 10.19 2.76
CA ALA A 59 3.68 11.14 2.84
C ALA A 59 3.50 12.38 1.95
N ASN A 60 2.88 12.24 0.78
CA ASN A 60 2.81 13.33 -0.20
C ASN A 60 1.48 14.10 -0.19
N ARG A 61 0.38 13.54 0.35
CA ARG A 61 -0.97 14.13 0.21
C ARG A 61 -1.78 14.21 1.50
N LEU A 62 -1.52 13.33 2.48
CA LEU A 62 -2.38 13.16 3.66
C LEU A 62 -1.73 13.60 4.98
N VAL A 63 -0.41 13.78 5.03
CA VAL A 63 0.25 14.37 6.21
C VAL A 63 -0.41 15.70 6.57
N GLY A 64 -0.79 15.85 7.84
CA GLY A 64 -1.49 17.03 8.36
C GLY A 64 -3.00 17.06 8.09
N LYS A 65 -3.56 16.09 7.33
CA LYS A 65 -4.99 15.99 7.05
C LYS A 65 -5.68 14.83 7.77
N VAL A 66 -4.92 13.79 8.11
CA VAL A 66 -5.41 12.60 8.80
C VAL A 66 -4.51 12.22 9.96
N ALA A 67 -5.05 11.49 10.93
CA ALA A 67 -4.25 10.90 12.01
C ALA A 67 -3.68 9.54 11.56
N LEU A 68 -2.37 9.36 11.72
CA LEU A 68 -1.74 8.05 11.55
C LEU A 68 -1.98 7.20 12.80
N VAL A 69 -2.82 6.18 12.69
CA VAL A 69 -3.16 5.27 13.80
C VAL A 69 -2.08 4.19 14.00
N GLY A 70 -1.43 3.75 12.92
CA GLY A 70 -0.37 2.76 12.98
C GLY A 70 0.08 2.27 11.62
N THR A 71 1.08 1.40 11.61
CA THR A 71 1.60 0.75 10.41
C THR A 71 1.49 -0.77 10.54
N PRO A 72 0.75 -1.46 9.66
CA PRO A 72 0.65 -2.92 9.70
C PRO A 72 2.01 -3.60 9.62
N ALA A 73 2.23 -4.61 10.46
CA ALA A 73 3.43 -5.45 10.44
C ALA A 73 3.07 -6.85 9.94
N HIS A 74 3.48 -7.18 8.72
CA HIS A 74 3.20 -8.48 8.10
C HIS A 74 4.34 -9.46 8.38
N ALA A 75 4.15 -10.33 9.38
CA ALA A 75 5.17 -11.28 9.85
C ALA A 75 5.73 -12.19 8.74
N VAL A 76 4.93 -12.54 7.73
CA VAL A 76 5.32 -13.42 6.62
C VAL A 76 6.50 -12.91 5.79
N THR A 77 6.79 -11.61 5.84
CA THR A 77 7.85 -10.99 5.04
C THR A 77 9.23 -11.06 5.68
N GLY A 78 9.32 -11.37 6.99
CA GLY A 78 10.56 -11.25 7.77
C GLY A 78 11.06 -9.81 7.95
N ALA A 79 10.30 -8.81 7.50
CA ALA A 79 10.64 -7.40 7.72
C ALA A 79 10.42 -7.02 9.19
N SER A 80 11.25 -6.10 9.70
CA SER A 80 11.01 -5.48 11.00
C SER A 80 9.64 -4.78 11.03
N PRO A 81 8.96 -4.68 12.19
CA PRO A 81 7.65 -4.03 12.29
C PRO A 81 7.66 -2.62 11.68
N GLY A 82 6.64 -2.32 10.87
CA GLY A 82 6.55 -1.06 10.13
C GLY A 82 7.31 -1.02 8.80
N HIS A 83 8.10 -2.04 8.50
CA HIS A 83 8.81 -2.19 7.23
C HIS A 83 8.18 -3.27 6.35
N TYR A 84 8.42 -3.17 5.05
CA TYR A 84 8.08 -4.21 4.08
C TYR A 84 9.09 -4.17 2.92
N PHE A 85 9.15 -5.26 2.15
CA PHE A 85 9.99 -5.34 0.95
C PHE A 85 9.15 -5.22 -0.31
N SER A 86 9.67 -4.51 -1.31
CA SER A 86 9.11 -4.54 -2.67
C SER A 86 9.78 -5.65 -3.46
N VAL A 87 9.01 -6.35 -4.29
CA VAL A 87 9.51 -7.44 -5.14
C VAL A 87 9.23 -7.11 -6.59
N LEU A 88 10.22 -7.33 -7.45
CA LEU A 88 10.05 -7.28 -8.90
C LEU A 88 9.82 -8.70 -9.39
N VAL A 89 8.72 -8.91 -10.13
CA VAL A 89 8.33 -10.22 -10.65
C VAL A 89 8.56 -10.25 -12.15
N ALA A 90 9.27 -11.27 -12.63
CA ALA A 90 9.53 -11.52 -14.04
C ALA A 90 9.08 -12.93 -14.46
N ARG A 91 8.94 -13.14 -15.77
CA ARG A 91 8.63 -14.49 -16.30
C ARG A 91 9.79 -15.43 -15.99
N LYS A 92 9.48 -16.61 -15.45
CA LYS A 92 10.47 -17.64 -15.08
C LYS A 92 11.45 -17.98 -16.21
N ASN A 93 10.99 -18.02 -17.45
CA ASN A 93 11.81 -18.41 -18.61
C ASN A 93 12.56 -17.24 -19.26
N HIS A 94 12.38 -16.02 -18.75
CA HIS A 94 13.10 -14.85 -19.24
C HIS A 94 13.46 -13.90 -18.09
N PRO A 95 14.22 -14.39 -17.08
CA PRO A 95 14.66 -13.55 -15.98
C PRO A 95 15.62 -12.47 -16.49
N PRO A 96 15.69 -11.30 -15.82
CA PRO A 96 16.82 -10.40 -16.00
C PRO A 96 18.09 -11.05 -15.40
N GLY A 97 19.23 -10.89 -16.06
CA GLY A 97 20.55 -11.25 -15.51
C GLY A 97 21.08 -10.18 -14.55
N ASN A 98 20.72 -8.92 -14.76
CA ASN A 98 21.07 -7.79 -13.89
C ASN A 98 19.99 -6.68 -13.96
N LEU A 99 20.14 -5.62 -13.16
CA LEU A 99 19.18 -4.50 -13.15
C LEU A 99 19.17 -3.69 -14.46
N GLY A 100 20.29 -3.58 -15.16
CA GLY A 100 20.39 -2.92 -16.46
C GLY A 100 19.50 -3.57 -17.51
N ASP A 101 19.34 -4.90 -17.47
CA ASP A 101 18.45 -5.64 -18.37
C ASP A 101 16.96 -5.26 -18.21
N LEU A 102 16.61 -4.52 -17.16
CA LEU A 102 15.25 -4.03 -16.94
C LEU A 102 14.98 -2.69 -17.62
N ALA A 103 16.01 -1.89 -17.93
CA ALA A 103 15.85 -0.52 -18.46
C ALA A 103 15.10 -0.50 -19.80
N ASP A 104 15.38 -1.48 -20.67
CA ASP A 104 14.73 -1.61 -21.97
C ASP A 104 13.44 -2.45 -21.94
N ARG A 105 13.01 -2.92 -20.75
CA ARG A 105 11.82 -3.77 -20.60
C ARG A 105 10.59 -2.93 -20.25
N ARG A 106 9.43 -3.45 -20.65
CA ARG A 106 8.15 -2.87 -20.27
C ARG A 106 7.84 -3.19 -18.80
N PHE A 107 7.77 -2.15 -17.98
CA PHE A 107 7.38 -2.23 -16.58
C PHE A 107 5.86 -2.09 -16.43
N ALA A 108 5.23 -3.09 -15.81
CA ALA A 108 3.81 -3.03 -15.44
C ALA A 108 3.69 -2.69 -13.96
N PHE A 109 2.87 -1.69 -13.65
CA PHE A 109 2.64 -1.21 -12.30
C PHE A 109 1.15 -0.92 -12.08
N ASN A 110 0.74 -0.81 -10.82
CA ASN A 110 -0.65 -0.55 -10.46
C ASN A 110 -1.04 0.92 -10.70
N VAL A 111 -0.37 1.86 -10.03
CA VAL A 111 -0.64 3.30 -10.08
C VAL A 111 0.65 4.08 -9.87
N ALA A 112 0.76 5.31 -10.40
CA ALA A 112 1.97 6.13 -10.28
C ALA A 112 2.25 6.59 -8.83
N HIS A 113 1.22 6.74 -8.00
CA HIS A 113 1.37 7.10 -6.58
C HIS A 113 1.58 5.88 -5.67
N SER A 114 2.03 4.75 -6.22
CA SER A 114 2.33 3.53 -5.47
C SER A 114 3.77 3.54 -4.97
N GLN A 115 3.98 3.33 -3.66
CA GLN A 115 5.34 3.19 -3.14
C GLN A 115 6.02 1.94 -3.73
N SER A 116 5.39 0.77 -3.55
CA SER A 116 5.98 -0.51 -3.92
C SER A 116 5.90 -0.80 -5.41
N GLY A 117 4.79 -0.39 -6.04
CA GLY A 117 4.52 -0.65 -7.44
C GLY A 117 5.16 0.35 -8.40
N PHE A 118 5.60 1.52 -7.95
CA PHE A 118 6.16 2.55 -8.83
C PHE A 118 7.41 3.22 -8.25
N ALA A 119 7.29 3.94 -7.13
CA ALA A 119 8.36 4.79 -6.62
C ALA A 119 9.62 4.00 -6.23
N ALA A 120 9.48 2.85 -5.57
CA ALA A 120 10.62 2.02 -5.16
C ALA A 120 11.37 1.40 -6.36
N PRO A 121 10.71 0.74 -7.34
CA PRO A 121 11.35 0.27 -8.57
C PRO A 121 12.08 1.35 -9.35
N VAL A 122 11.45 2.52 -9.53
CA VAL A 122 12.06 3.66 -10.23
C VAL A 122 13.32 4.14 -9.51
N ARG A 123 13.25 4.31 -8.19
CA ARG A 123 14.41 4.71 -7.37
C ARG A 123 15.52 3.67 -7.40
N LEU A 124 15.20 2.38 -7.42
CA LEU A 124 16.17 1.30 -7.55
C LEU A 124 16.94 1.39 -8.87
N LEU A 125 16.23 1.55 -10.00
CA LEU A 125 16.86 1.67 -11.32
C LEU A 125 17.69 2.95 -11.45
N ALA A 126 17.18 4.08 -10.93
CA ALA A 126 17.90 5.34 -10.96
C ALA A 126 19.18 5.31 -10.10
N ALA A 127 19.10 4.78 -8.87
CA ALA A 127 20.26 4.62 -8.00
C ALA A 127 21.32 3.65 -8.55
N SER A 128 20.91 2.74 -9.44
CA SER A 128 21.81 1.80 -10.12
C SER A 128 22.42 2.36 -11.41
N GLY A 129 22.11 3.62 -11.78
CA GLY A 129 22.53 4.23 -13.02
C GLY A 129 21.89 3.63 -14.28
N CYS A 130 20.83 2.82 -14.12
CA CYS A 130 20.16 2.14 -15.21
C CYS A 130 19.02 2.98 -15.83
N ALA A 131 18.57 4.03 -15.15
CA ALA A 131 17.52 4.94 -15.61
C ALA A 131 17.71 6.34 -15.02
N SER A 132 17.06 7.36 -15.61
CA SER A 132 16.85 8.64 -14.95
C SER A 132 15.59 8.59 -14.07
N LEU A 133 15.48 9.49 -13.09
CA LEU A 133 14.20 9.71 -12.43
C LEU A 133 13.17 10.24 -13.46
N PRO A 134 11.89 9.83 -13.37
CA PRO A 134 10.84 10.45 -14.16
C PRO A 134 10.73 11.93 -13.79
N GLU A 135 10.34 12.75 -14.77
CA GLU A 135 9.99 14.14 -14.53
C GLU A 135 8.87 14.24 -13.47
N PRO A 136 8.87 15.29 -12.63
CA PRO A 136 7.90 15.48 -11.55
C PRO A 136 6.42 15.40 -11.96
#